data_AF-A0A9D9I1H5-F1
#
_entry.id   AF-A0A9D9I1H5-F1
#
_cell.length_a   1.000
_cell.length_b   1.000
_cell.length_c   1.000
_cell.angle_alpha   90.00
_cell.angle_beta   90.00
_cell.angle_gamma   90.00
#
_symmetry.space_group_name_H-M   'P 1'
#
loop_
_entity.id
_entity.type
_entity.pdbx_description
1 polymer ?
#
loop_
_entity_poly.entity_id
_entity_poly.type
_entity_poly.pdbx_seq_one_letter_code
_entity_poly.pdbx_strand_id
1 'polypeptide(L)'
;MNQQKVGAIITAAGKRNSDRMFEPLKELGNISVVKRLVVTLQCAGVEPIVVITGHQAEEVERHLSDYGVVFLRNERYEETHMFESAKIGCSYLEGKCDRILFTKVDVPFFTTETVNRLLEQKGGIISPVYEGKTGHPICINSVFIPQILSYDGEGGMKGFLRSMQQERVWIEVKDEGVLYSSEQSSNSQALLEVHNKQIFHSHLTISLAKENIFFDKRAKMLLLMIEDTHSVRGACKRMAMSYSKAWNVLNTMEQELGFPVVERQHGGKAGGKTYLSEQGRRFLNQYLNFENSIKQFAKQRFEEIFSNPLQLHEVLDSQNQCSQ
;
A
#
# COMPACT_ATOMS: atom_id res chain seq x y z
N MET A 1 17.66 7.96 -15.12
CA MET A 1 16.25 7.89 -15.57
C MET A 1 15.40 7.99 -14.32
N ASN A 2 14.44 8.93 -14.23
CA ASN A 2 13.55 8.98 -13.08
C ASN A 2 12.74 7.68 -13.04
N GLN A 3 12.87 6.92 -11.96
CA GLN A 3 12.06 5.73 -11.72
C GLN A 3 10.61 6.17 -11.55
N GLN A 4 9.68 5.59 -12.34
CA GLN A 4 8.26 5.91 -12.22
C GLN A 4 7.77 5.58 -10.81
N LYS A 5 7.12 6.54 -10.16
CA LYS A 5 6.56 6.38 -8.83
C LYS A 5 5.16 5.78 -8.92
N VAL A 6 4.98 4.62 -8.30
CA VAL A 6 3.73 3.85 -8.36
C VAL A 6 3.11 3.79 -6.98
N GLY A 7 1.89 4.31 -6.85
CA GLY A 7 1.09 4.17 -5.64
C GLY A 7 0.07 3.04 -5.76
N ALA A 8 -0.57 2.68 -4.65
CA ALA A 8 -1.73 1.79 -4.66
C ALA A 8 -2.87 2.29 -3.78
N ILE A 9 -4.09 1.90 -4.15
CA ILE A 9 -5.32 2.13 -3.40
C ILE A 9 -5.96 0.77 -3.15
N ILE A 10 -6.17 0.45 -1.87
CA ILE A 10 -6.94 -0.71 -1.41
C ILE A 10 -8.23 -0.18 -0.79
N THR A 11 -9.38 -0.48 -1.40
CA THR A 11 -10.67 -0.14 -0.79
C THR A 11 -11.11 -1.23 0.18
N ALA A 12 -11.05 -0.91 1.48
CA ALA A 12 -11.49 -1.76 2.59
C ALA A 12 -12.69 -1.18 3.36
N ALA A 13 -13.25 -0.05 2.90
CA ALA A 13 -14.39 0.64 3.52
C ALA A 13 -15.76 -0.02 3.23
N GLY A 14 -15.81 -1.34 3.02
CA GLY A 14 -17.02 -2.07 2.63
C GLY A 14 -18.17 -1.91 3.64
N LYS A 15 -19.40 -1.93 3.12
CA LYS A 15 -20.64 -1.79 3.88
C LYS A 15 -21.14 -3.14 4.38
N ARG A 16 -21.74 -3.16 5.57
CA ARG A 16 -22.44 -4.32 6.15
C ARG A 16 -23.90 -4.36 5.66
N ASN A 17 -24.15 -4.40 4.36
CA ASN A 17 -25.53 -4.49 3.84
C ASN A 17 -25.81 -5.89 3.28
N SER A 18 -26.71 -6.61 3.96
CA SER A 18 -27.46 -7.83 3.57
C SER A 18 -26.64 -8.94 2.88
N ASP A 19 -26.36 -10.01 3.62
CA ASP A 19 -25.66 -11.26 3.23
C ASP A 19 -24.18 -11.19 2.84
N ARG A 20 -23.59 -10.01 2.64
CA ARG A 20 -22.17 -9.89 2.23
C ARG A 20 -21.27 -9.41 3.37
N MET A 21 -20.61 -10.35 4.03
CA MET A 21 -19.62 -10.07 5.08
C MET A 21 -18.21 -10.07 4.48
N PHE A 22 -17.72 -8.90 4.06
CA PHE A 22 -16.29 -8.75 3.75
C PHE A 22 -15.54 -8.41 5.02
N GLU A 23 -14.60 -9.25 5.38
CA GLU A 23 -13.81 -9.13 6.60
C GLU A 23 -12.35 -8.87 6.23
N PRO A 24 -11.91 -7.60 6.16
CA PRO A 24 -10.51 -7.27 5.88
C PRO A 24 -9.51 -7.98 6.80
N LEU A 25 -9.96 -8.29 8.02
CA LEU A 25 -9.19 -8.95 9.07
C LEU A 25 -9.32 -10.47 9.11
N LYS A 26 -10.19 -11.07 8.28
CA LYS A 26 -10.30 -12.53 8.21
C LYS A 26 -8.96 -13.12 7.79
N GLU A 27 -8.56 -14.17 8.50
CA GLU A 27 -7.33 -14.89 8.20
C GLU A 27 -7.51 -15.75 6.96
N LEU A 28 -6.52 -15.66 6.07
CA LEU A 28 -6.43 -16.44 4.85
C LEU A 28 -5.04 -17.06 4.86
N GLY A 29 -4.94 -18.30 5.32
CA GLY A 29 -3.67 -18.85 5.84
C GLY A 29 -3.32 -18.20 7.18
N ASN A 30 -2.06 -17.78 7.36
CA ASN A 30 -1.55 -17.23 8.63
C ASN A 30 -1.60 -15.69 8.72
N ILE A 31 -2.16 -15.02 7.72
CA ILE A 31 -2.24 -13.55 7.67
C ILE A 31 -3.62 -13.10 7.22
N SER A 32 -4.02 -11.90 7.63
CA SER A 32 -5.30 -11.32 7.21
C SER A 32 -5.31 -11.00 5.72
N VAL A 33 -6.52 -10.99 5.14
CA VAL A 33 -6.80 -10.59 3.75
C VAL A 33 -6.15 -9.24 3.42
N VAL A 34 -6.35 -8.23 4.26
CA VAL A 34 -5.81 -6.88 4.00
C VAL A 34 -4.28 -6.84 4.11
N LYS A 35 -3.70 -7.57 5.08
CA LYS A 35 -2.24 -7.68 5.22
C LYS A 35 -1.62 -8.34 3.99
N ARG A 36 -2.27 -9.38 3.46
CA ARG A 36 -1.82 -10.07 2.24
C ARG A 36 -1.68 -9.10 1.08
N LEU A 37 -2.71 -8.30 0.81
CA LEU A 37 -2.69 -7.27 -0.24
C LEU A 37 -1.56 -6.26 -0.07
N VAL A 38 -1.35 -5.77 1.15
CA VAL A 38 -0.27 -4.82 1.47
C VAL A 38 1.08 -5.45 1.20
N VAL A 39 1.33 -6.67 1.67
CA VAL A 39 2.60 -7.37 1.47
C VAL A 39 2.86 -7.62 -0.01
N THR A 40 1.87 -8.11 -0.76
CA THR A 40 2.00 -8.35 -2.21
C THR A 40 2.40 -7.09 -2.97
N LEU A 41 1.76 -5.96 -2.67
CA LEU A 41 2.09 -4.68 -3.29
C LEU A 41 3.49 -4.18 -2.88
N GLN A 42 3.89 -4.38 -1.62
CA GLN A 42 5.24 -4.05 -1.15
C GLN A 42 6.32 -4.90 -1.83
N CYS A 43 6.06 -6.19 -2.05
CA CYS A 43 6.95 -7.07 -2.81
C CYS A 43 7.15 -6.59 -4.25
N ALA A 44 6.09 -6.04 -4.85
CA ALA A 44 6.13 -5.44 -6.18
C ALA A 44 6.80 -4.05 -6.20
N GLY A 45 7.29 -3.54 -5.07
CA GLY A 45 7.95 -2.24 -4.96
C GLY A 45 6.99 -1.04 -5.02
N VAL A 46 5.71 -1.24 -4.71
CA VAL A 46 4.68 -0.19 -4.76
C VAL A 46 4.67 0.61 -3.46
N GLU A 47 4.93 1.92 -3.57
CA GLU A 47 4.91 2.87 -2.44
C GLU A 47 4.57 4.29 -2.95
N PRO A 48 3.58 4.98 -2.35
CA PRO A 48 2.83 4.63 -1.14
C PRO A 48 1.64 3.71 -1.40
N ILE A 49 1.28 2.92 -0.38
CA ILE A 49 0.03 2.13 -0.35
C ILE A 49 -0.99 2.85 0.53
N VAL A 50 -2.16 3.12 -0.04
CA VAL A 50 -3.26 3.82 0.59
C VAL A 50 -4.39 2.84 0.88
N VAL A 51 -4.72 2.65 2.14
CA VAL A 51 -5.82 1.80 2.59
C VAL A 51 -7.00 2.69 2.96
N ILE A 52 -8.09 2.54 2.22
CA ILE A 52 -9.33 3.28 2.48
C ILE A 52 -10.17 2.46 3.46
N THR A 53 -10.34 2.96 4.68
CA THR A 53 -11.08 2.31 5.76
C THR A 53 -12.48 2.92 5.93
N GLY A 54 -13.39 2.18 6.54
CA GLY A 54 -14.79 2.57 6.77
C GLY A 54 -15.31 1.84 8.01
N HIS A 55 -16.16 0.84 7.81
CA HIS A 55 -16.49 -0.13 8.86
C HIS A 55 -15.21 -0.77 9.43
N GLN A 56 -15.12 -0.94 10.75
CA GLN A 56 -13.94 -1.48 11.46
C GLN A 56 -12.63 -0.73 11.16
N ALA A 57 -12.69 0.58 10.92
CA ALA A 57 -11.51 1.37 10.58
C ALA A 57 -10.41 1.25 11.64
N GLU A 58 -10.76 1.32 12.93
CA GLU A 58 -9.78 1.29 14.01
C GLU A 58 -9.06 -0.05 14.12
N GLU A 59 -9.75 -1.17 13.93
CA GLU A 59 -9.14 -2.49 13.96
C GLU A 59 -8.20 -2.71 12.77
N VAL A 60 -8.63 -2.31 11.55
CA VAL A 60 -7.79 -2.40 10.35
C VAL A 60 -6.55 -1.50 10.48
N GLU A 61 -6.74 -0.26 10.94
CA GLU A 61 -5.66 0.71 11.16
C GLU A 61 -4.64 0.22 12.17
N ARG A 62 -5.10 -0.32 13.31
CA ARG A 62 -4.23 -0.88 14.34
C ARG A 62 -3.45 -2.08 13.80
N HIS A 63 -4.12 -2.99 13.10
CA HIS A 63 -3.53 -4.21 12.53
C HIS A 63 -2.43 -3.90 11.50
N LEU A 64 -2.56 -2.81 10.75
CA LEU A 64 -1.63 -2.41 9.68
C LEU A 64 -0.68 -1.27 10.07
N SER A 65 -0.72 -0.78 11.31
CA SER A 65 0.00 0.44 11.72
C SER A 65 1.53 0.39 11.54
N ASP A 66 2.14 -0.80 11.59
CA ASP A 66 3.59 -0.99 11.40
C ASP A 66 3.98 -1.35 9.95
N TYR A 67 3.00 -1.45 9.05
CA TYR A 67 3.24 -1.78 7.64
C TYR A 67 3.64 -0.59 6.79
N GLY A 68 3.59 0.64 7.32
CA GLY A 68 3.98 1.84 6.58
C GLY A 68 2.99 2.20 5.46
N VAL A 69 1.71 1.93 5.70
CA VAL A 69 0.61 2.30 4.80
C VAL A 69 -0.02 3.62 5.24
N VAL A 70 -0.68 4.30 4.31
CA VAL A 70 -1.47 5.51 4.57
C VAL A 70 -2.93 5.13 4.74
N PHE A 71 -3.58 5.58 5.81
CA PHE A 71 -5.00 5.38 6.03
C PHE A 71 -5.81 6.61 5.65
N LEU A 72 -6.86 6.41 4.86
CA LEU A 72 -7.90 7.40 4.61
C LEU A 72 -9.23 6.80 5.06
N ARG A 73 -10.01 7.56 5.83
CA ARG A 73 -11.35 7.12 6.24
C ARG A 73 -12.39 7.65 5.26
N ASN A 74 -13.21 6.76 4.73
CA ASN A 74 -14.49 7.16 4.14
C ASN A 74 -15.50 7.29 5.28
N GLU A 75 -15.70 8.51 5.79
CA GLU A 75 -16.60 8.79 6.91
C GLU A 75 -18.08 8.56 6.55
N ARG A 76 -18.42 8.54 5.26
CA ARG A 76 -19.77 8.27 4.76
C ARG A 76 -19.89 6.87 4.15
N TYR A 77 -19.13 5.88 4.63
CA TYR A 77 -19.15 4.52 4.07
C TYR A 77 -20.55 3.86 4.12
N GLU A 78 -21.42 4.31 5.01
CA GLU A 78 -22.81 3.84 5.13
C GLU A 78 -23.76 4.44 4.10
N GLU A 79 -23.37 5.53 3.44
CA GLU A 79 -24.23 6.24 2.48
C GLU A 79 -23.66 6.19 1.07
N THR A 80 -22.35 5.95 0.95
CA THR A 80 -21.61 6.04 -0.30
C THR A 80 -21.30 4.68 -0.92
N HIS A 81 -21.18 4.67 -2.25
CA HIS A 81 -20.71 3.50 -2.98
C HIS A 81 -19.18 3.36 -2.90
N MET A 82 -18.67 2.15 -3.15
CA MET A 82 -17.23 1.84 -3.17
C MET A 82 -16.41 2.76 -4.10
N PHE A 83 -17.06 3.38 -5.10
CA PHE A 83 -16.43 4.34 -5.98
C PHE A 83 -15.98 5.63 -5.27
N GLU A 84 -16.71 6.11 -4.26
CA GLU A 84 -16.29 7.26 -3.45
C GLU A 84 -14.99 6.95 -2.70
N SER A 85 -14.85 5.73 -2.18
CA SER A 85 -13.60 5.27 -1.58
C SER A 85 -12.44 5.29 -2.57
N ALA A 86 -12.69 4.92 -3.84
CA ALA A 86 -11.68 5.04 -4.90
C ALA A 86 -11.30 6.50 -5.16
N LYS A 87 -12.27 7.42 -5.24
CA LYS A 87 -12.02 8.86 -5.42
C LYS A 87 -11.21 9.45 -4.28
N ILE A 88 -11.50 9.10 -3.03
CA ILE A 88 -10.71 9.53 -1.86
C ILE A 88 -9.23 9.14 -2.03
N GLY A 89 -8.96 7.89 -2.43
CA GLY A 89 -7.60 7.44 -2.71
C GLY A 89 -6.96 8.16 -3.90
N CYS A 90 -7.70 8.35 -4.99
CA CYS A 90 -7.20 9.01 -6.20
C CYS A 90 -6.85 10.47 -5.93
N SER A 91 -7.72 11.20 -5.22
CA SER A 91 -7.47 12.60 -4.82
C SER A 91 -6.23 12.71 -3.94
N TYR A 92 -5.98 11.74 -3.06
CA TYR A 92 -4.76 11.74 -2.25
C TYR A 92 -3.49 11.47 -3.07
N LEU A 93 -3.56 10.62 -4.10
CA LEU A 93 -2.40 10.24 -4.92
C LEU A 93 -2.16 11.18 -6.11
N GLU A 94 -3.12 12.06 -6.43
CA GLU A 94 -2.99 13.08 -7.45
C GLU A 94 -1.71 13.92 -7.25
N GLY A 95 -0.89 14.03 -8.30
CA GLY A 95 0.39 14.74 -8.25
C GLY A 95 1.50 14.06 -7.43
N LYS A 96 1.24 12.91 -6.78
CA LYS A 96 2.24 12.20 -5.95
C LYS A 96 2.85 10.98 -6.61
N CYS A 97 2.14 10.38 -7.58
CA CYS A 97 2.53 9.16 -8.28
C CYS A 97 2.26 9.31 -9.77
N ASP A 98 3.08 8.67 -10.60
CA ASP A 98 2.88 8.63 -12.05
C ASP A 98 1.78 7.63 -12.43
N ARG A 99 1.62 6.56 -11.63
CA ARG A 99 0.64 5.50 -11.82
C ARG A 99 0.08 5.04 -10.47
N ILE A 100 -1.15 4.54 -10.49
CA ILE A 100 -1.81 3.96 -9.32
C ILE A 100 -2.30 2.55 -9.64
N LEU A 101 -2.14 1.63 -8.68
CA LEU A 101 -2.79 0.32 -8.70
C LEU A 101 -4.06 0.39 -7.85
N PHE A 102 -5.19 0.02 -8.43
CA PHE A 102 -6.48 0.00 -7.75
C PHE A 102 -6.95 -1.44 -7.53
N THR A 103 -7.21 -1.79 -6.27
CA THR A 103 -7.81 -3.06 -5.91
C THR A 103 -8.80 -2.93 -4.75
N LYS A 104 -9.65 -3.94 -4.64
CA LYS A 104 -10.64 -4.10 -3.58
C LYS A 104 -10.20 -5.21 -2.64
N VAL A 105 -10.56 -5.10 -1.36
CA VAL A 105 -10.09 -6.01 -0.31
C VAL A 105 -10.49 -7.47 -0.54
N ASP A 106 -11.53 -7.73 -1.34
CA ASP A 106 -12.08 -9.06 -1.63
C ASP A 106 -11.34 -9.81 -2.76
N VAL A 107 -10.27 -9.26 -3.33
CA VAL A 107 -9.40 -9.95 -4.31
C VAL A 107 -7.97 -10.11 -3.75
N PRO A 108 -7.76 -10.95 -2.72
CA PRO A 108 -6.50 -11.03 -2.00
C PRO A 108 -5.42 -11.90 -2.65
N PHE A 109 -5.70 -12.53 -3.79
CA PHE A 109 -4.84 -13.59 -4.35
C PHE A 109 -4.11 -13.23 -5.63
N PHE A 110 -4.24 -12.01 -6.14
CA PHE A 110 -3.35 -11.59 -7.24
C PHE A 110 -1.89 -11.63 -6.78
N THR A 111 -1.01 -11.93 -7.71
CA THR A 111 0.41 -12.21 -7.45
C THR A 111 1.30 -10.98 -7.68
N THR A 112 2.50 -11.00 -7.09
CA THR A 112 3.56 -10.01 -7.36
C THR A 112 3.93 -9.99 -8.85
N GLU A 113 3.99 -11.17 -9.48
CA GLU A 113 4.22 -11.30 -10.92
C GLU A 113 3.16 -10.59 -11.75
N THR A 114 1.87 -10.77 -11.44
CA THR A 114 0.78 -10.03 -12.10
C THR A 114 0.99 -8.52 -11.96
N VAL A 115 1.31 -8.03 -10.77
CA VAL A 115 1.56 -6.60 -10.56
C VAL A 115 2.71 -6.10 -11.44
N ASN A 116 3.85 -6.81 -11.45
CA ASN A 116 5.01 -6.44 -12.27
C ASN A 116 4.64 -6.41 -13.77
N ARG A 117 3.93 -7.43 -14.26
CA ARG A 117 3.47 -7.48 -15.66
C ARG A 117 2.59 -6.29 -16.04
N LEU A 118 1.72 -5.82 -15.13
CA LEU A 118 0.91 -4.61 -15.35
C LEU A 118 1.78 -3.34 -15.40
N LEU A 119 2.81 -3.26 -14.56
CA LEU A 119 3.72 -2.11 -14.50
C LEU A 119 4.66 -2.04 -15.71
N GLU A 120 5.04 -3.17 -16.31
CA GLU A 120 5.84 -3.23 -17.53
C GLU A 120 5.10 -2.67 -18.76
N GLN A 121 3.77 -2.68 -18.75
CA GLN A 121 3.00 -2.20 -19.90
C GLN A 121 3.03 -0.69 -20.02
N LYS A 122 3.14 -0.26 -21.27
CA LYS A 122 2.83 1.11 -21.69
C LYS A 122 1.32 1.21 -21.91
N GLY A 123 0.70 2.26 -21.41
CA GLY A 123 -0.74 2.47 -21.60
C GLY A 123 -1.34 3.38 -20.54
N GLY A 124 -2.58 3.79 -20.80
CA GLY A 124 -3.36 4.62 -19.90
C GLY A 124 -3.95 3.82 -18.75
N ILE A 125 -4.77 2.82 -19.07
CA ILE A 125 -5.43 1.95 -18.09
C ILE A 125 -5.13 0.50 -18.45
N ILE A 126 -4.52 -0.26 -17.56
CA ILE A 126 -4.14 -1.65 -17.82
C ILE A 126 -4.88 -2.56 -16.85
N SER A 127 -5.49 -3.63 -17.37
CA SER A 127 -6.28 -4.58 -16.58
C SER A 127 -5.87 -6.02 -16.86
N PRO A 128 -5.70 -6.84 -15.81
CA PRO A 128 -5.41 -8.25 -15.99
C PRO A 128 -6.66 -8.99 -16.47
N VAL A 129 -6.46 -9.99 -17.31
CA VAL A 129 -7.48 -10.89 -17.82
C VAL A 129 -7.06 -12.32 -17.57
N TYR A 130 -7.94 -13.09 -16.94
CA TYR A 130 -7.80 -14.53 -16.78
C TYR A 130 -9.01 -15.20 -17.43
N GLU A 131 -8.77 -16.12 -18.37
CA GLU A 131 -9.82 -16.85 -19.11
C GLU A 131 -10.95 -15.94 -19.64
N GLY A 132 -10.58 -14.82 -20.27
CA GLY A 132 -11.51 -13.87 -20.86
C GLY A 132 -12.25 -12.96 -19.86
N LYS A 133 -12.06 -13.14 -18.56
CA LYS A 133 -12.65 -12.29 -17.51
C LYS A 133 -11.64 -11.28 -17.00
N THR A 134 -12.08 -10.03 -16.82
CA THR A 134 -11.22 -8.95 -16.32
C THR A 134 -11.16 -8.93 -14.79
N GLY A 135 -9.95 -8.80 -14.23
CA GLY A 135 -9.69 -8.85 -12.79
C GLY A 135 -9.01 -7.62 -12.21
N HIS A 136 -8.41 -7.81 -11.03
CA HIS A 136 -7.65 -6.82 -10.25
C HIS A 136 -6.21 -7.30 -9.96
N PRO A 137 -5.26 -6.40 -9.67
CA PRO A 137 -5.41 -4.94 -9.57
C PRO A 137 -5.47 -4.31 -10.96
N ILE A 138 -6.05 -3.11 -11.03
CA ILE A 138 -6.09 -2.32 -12.26
C ILE A 138 -4.98 -1.27 -12.14
N CYS A 139 -4.11 -1.17 -13.13
CA CYS A 139 -3.11 -0.11 -13.16
C CYS A 139 -3.63 1.08 -13.97
N ILE A 140 -3.55 2.28 -13.41
CA ILE A 140 -4.11 3.50 -14.00
C ILE A 140 -3.00 4.55 -14.02
N ASN A 141 -2.76 5.15 -15.18
CA ASN A 141 -1.89 6.29 -15.33
C ASN A 141 -2.52 7.51 -14.63
N SER A 142 -1.72 8.27 -13.89
CA SER A 142 -2.17 9.44 -13.13
C SER A 142 -2.90 10.49 -13.99
N VAL A 143 -2.66 10.53 -15.30
CA VAL A 143 -3.38 11.40 -16.25
C VAL A 143 -4.90 11.14 -16.28
N PHE A 144 -5.37 9.99 -15.79
CA PHE A 144 -6.80 9.66 -15.69
C PHE A 144 -7.41 9.99 -14.33
N ILE A 145 -6.61 10.39 -13.33
CA ILE A 145 -7.12 10.74 -11.99
C ILE A 145 -8.16 11.86 -12.06
N PRO A 146 -7.94 12.99 -12.76
CA PRO A 146 -8.94 14.05 -12.85
C PRO A 146 -10.29 13.55 -13.39
N GLN A 147 -10.26 12.69 -14.41
CA GLN A 147 -11.45 12.09 -15.02
C GLN A 147 -12.15 11.12 -14.07
N ILE A 148 -11.40 10.36 -13.24
CA ILE A 148 -11.99 9.51 -12.20
C ILE A 148 -12.70 10.37 -11.15
N LEU A 149 -12.07 11.47 -10.73
CA LEU A 149 -12.62 12.37 -9.71
C LEU A 149 -13.90 13.05 -10.21
N SER A 150 -13.92 13.49 -11.47
CA SER A 150 -15.07 14.16 -12.09
C SER A 150 -16.16 13.21 -12.57
N TYR A 151 -15.91 11.89 -12.66
CA TYR A 151 -16.91 10.94 -13.16
C TYR A 151 -18.10 10.84 -12.21
N ASP A 152 -19.30 11.08 -12.73
CA ASP A 152 -20.59 11.07 -12.04
C ASP A 152 -21.60 10.10 -12.68
N GLY A 153 -21.17 9.34 -13.69
CA GLY A 153 -22.00 8.36 -14.38
C GLY A 153 -22.33 7.11 -13.55
N GLU A 154 -23.20 6.27 -14.10
CA GLU A 154 -23.63 5.03 -13.44
C GLU A 154 -22.52 3.97 -13.37
N GLY A 155 -22.66 2.99 -12.47
CA GLY A 155 -21.78 1.83 -12.38
C GLY A 155 -20.41 2.06 -11.72
N GLY A 156 -20.16 3.26 -11.17
CA GLY A 156 -18.95 3.59 -10.42
C GLY A 156 -17.65 3.32 -11.20
N MET A 157 -16.65 2.72 -10.55
CA MET A 157 -15.37 2.41 -11.20
C MET A 157 -15.54 1.53 -12.46
N LYS A 158 -16.47 0.55 -12.44
CA LYS A 158 -16.74 -0.28 -13.62
C LYS A 158 -17.34 0.54 -14.78
N GLY A 159 -18.22 1.49 -14.46
CA GLY A 159 -18.78 2.44 -15.43
C GLY A 159 -17.71 3.32 -16.06
N PHE A 160 -16.85 3.92 -15.22
CA PHE A 160 -15.70 4.70 -15.68
C PHE A 160 -14.77 3.89 -16.60
N LEU A 161 -14.43 2.65 -16.22
CA LEU A 161 -13.57 1.80 -17.06
C LEU A 161 -14.24 1.42 -18.40
N ARG A 162 -15.57 1.40 -18.44
CA ARG A 162 -16.32 1.17 -19.68
C ARG A 162 -16.32 2.42 -20.57
N SER A 163 -16.41 3.62 -20.00
CA SER A 163 -16.29 4.85 -20.80
C SER A 163 -14.88 5.07 -21.35
N MET A 164 -13.85 4.50 -20.71
CA MET A 164 -12.45 4.57 -21.14
C MET A 164 -11.96 3.33 -21.91
N GLN A 165 -12.84 2.60 -22.61
CA GLN A 165 -12.47 1.35 -23.29
C GLN A 165 -11.32 1.49 -24.30
N GLN A 166 -11.25 2.62 -25.02
CA GLN A 166 -10.21 2.84 -26.04
C GLN A 166 -8.82 3.08 -25.44
N GLU A 167 -8.77 3.57 -24.19
CA GLU A 167 -7.54 3.83 -23.44
C GLU A 167 -7.09 2.62 -22.61
N ARG A 168 -7.88 1.54 -22.67
CA ARG A 168 -7.70 0.35 -21.86
C ARG A 168 -6.92 -0.72 -22.61
N VAL A 169 -5.91 -1.25 -21.94
CA VAL A 169 -5.10 -2.38 -22.37
C VAL A 169 -5.43 -3.56 -21.48
N TRP A 170 -5.76 -4.70 -22.10
CA TRP A 170 -6.00 -5.95 -21.40
C TRP A 170 -4.79 -6.86 -21.53
N ILE A 171 -4.33 -7.39 -20.40
CA ILE A 171 -3.16 -8.27 -20.33
C ILE A 171 -3.61 -9.64 -19.87
N GLU A 172 -3.41 -10.66 -20.71
CA GLU A 172 -3.63 -12.04 -20.29
C GLU A 172 -2.61 -12.47 -19.24
N VAL A 173 -3.12 -12.94 -18.10
CA VAL A 173 -2.35 -13.48 -16.98
C VAL A 173 -2.76 -14.92 -16.71
N LYS A 174 -1.82 -15.72 -16.19
CA LYS A 174 -2.07 -17.08 -15.72
C LYS A 174 -2.60 -17.13 -14.29
N ASP A 175 -2.77 -15.97 -13.69
CA ASP A 175 -3.11 -15.78 -12.29
C ASP A 175 -4.64 -15.73 -12.12
N GLU A 176 -5.25 -16.85 -11.74
CA GLU A 176 -6.68 -16.91 -11.41
C GLU A 176 -7.03 -16.00 -10.22
N GLY A 177 -6.05 -15.70 -9.35
CA GLY A 177 -6.20 -14.86 -8.17
C GLY A 177 -6.69 -13.44 -8.46
N VAL A 178 -6.51 -12.96 -9.70
CA VAL A 178 -7.03 -11.65 -10.16
C VAL A 178 -8.56 -11.58 -10.20
N LEU A 179 -9.23 -12.73 -10.28
CA LEU A 179 -10.68 -12.85 -10.31
C LEU A 179 -11.28 -13.23 -8.97
N TYR A 180 -10.45 -13.56 -7.98
CA TYR A 180 -10.92 -14.14 -6.74
C TYR A 180 -12.01 -13.28 -6.10
N SER A 181 -13.07 -13.95 -5.71
CA SER A 181 -14.11 -13.43 -4.83
C SER A 181 -14.44 -14.55 -3.85
N SER A 182 -14.56 -14.21 -2.57
CA SER A 182 -14.91 -15.16 -1.51
C SER A 182 -16.24 -15.91 -1.76
N GLU A 183 -17.06 -15.43 -2.71
CA GLU A 183 -18.34 -16.03 -3.11
C GLU A 183 -18.22 -17.12 -4.19
N GLN A 184 -17.08 -17.24 -4.90
CA GLN A 184 -17.00 -18.04 -6.14
C GLN A 184 -15.93 -19.15 -6.14
N SER A 185 -15.02 -19.19 -5.18
CA SER A 185 -13.87 -20.11 -5.26
C SER A 185 -14.06 -21.36 -4.39
N SER A 186 -14.26 -22.51 -5.01
CA SER A 186 -14.03 -23.83 -4.39
C SER A 186 -12.54 -24.16 -4.20
N ASN A 187 -11.63 -23.33 -4.76
CA ASN A 187 -10.19 -23.59 -4.86
C ASN A 187 -9.30 -22.62 -4.05
N SER A 188 -9.76 -22.16 -2.87
CA SER A 188 -9.02 -21.18 -2.06
C SER A 188 -7.63 -21.68 -1.61
N GLN A 189 -7.47 -23.00 -1.41
CA GLN A 189 -6.23 -23.58 -0.91
C GLN A 189 -5.10 -23.56 -1.94
N ALA A 190 -5.36 -23.95 -3.20
CA ALA A 190 -4.32 -23.93 -4.24
C ALA A 190 -3.87 -22.50 -4.55
N LEU A 191 -4.82 -21.55 -4.61
CA LEU A 191 -4.51 -20.12 -4.77
C LEU A 191 -3.67 -19.58 -3.61
N LEU A 192 -3.98 -20.01 -2.38
CA LEU A 192 -3.20 -19.65 -1.20
C LEU A 192 -1.76 -20.17 -1.28
N GLU A 193 -1.55 -21.40 -1.73
CA GLU A 193 -0.21 -21.99 -1.90
C GLU A 193 0.62 -21.25 -2.96
N VAL A 194 0.04 -21.01 -4.13
CA VAL A 194 0.69 -20.24 -5.21
C VAL A 194 1.06 -18.85 -4.71
N HIS A 195 0.13 -18.16 -4.05
CA HIS A 195 0.37 -16.83 -3.54
C HIS A 195 1.43 -16.81 -2.42
N ASN A 196 1.42 -17.77 -1.49
CA ASN A 196 2.39 -17.81 -0.39
C ASN A 196 3.82 -17.97 -0.91
N LYS A 197 4.03 -18.69 -2.02
CA LYS A 197 5.33 -18.79 -2.69
C LYS A 197 5.82 -17.44 -3.24
N GLN A 198 4.91 -16.61 -3.76
CA GLN A 198 5.26 -15.31 -4.37
C GLN A 198 5.49 -14.17 -3.36
N ILE A 199 5.10 -14.35 -2.10
CA ILE A 199 5.44 -13.43 -0.99
C ILE A 199 6.65 -13.93 -0.19
N PHE A 200 7.40 -14.89 -0.72
CA PHE A 200 8.74 -15.18 -0.21
C PHE A 200 9.71 -14.11 -0.72
N HIS A 201 10.06 -13.17 0.14
CA HIS A 201 10.87 -12.00 -0.21
C HIS A 201 11.83 -11.63 0.93
N SER A 202 12.87 -10.87 0.60
CA SER A 202 13.70 -10.22 1.62
C SER A 202 12.87 -9.16 2.37
N HIS A 203 12.75 -9.29 3.69
CA HIS A 203 12.11 -8.27 4.54
C HIS A 203 13.18 -7.51 5.33
N LEU A 204 13.25 -6.19 5.17
CA LEU A 204 14.31 -5.35 5.76
C LEU A 204 13.70 -4.22 6.58
N THR A 205 14.29 -3.99 7.75
CA THR A 205 14.02 -2.82 8.59
C THR A 205 15.33 -2.06 8.76
N ILE A 206 15.35 -0.79 8.31
CA ILE A 206 16.53 0.07 8.37
C ILE A 206 16.24 1.19 9.36
N SER A 207 17.06 1.32 10.39
CA SER A 207 16.92 2.33 11.43
C SER A 207 18.25 3.04 11.67
N LEU A 208 18.20 4.30 12.08
CA LEU A 208 19.36 5.08 12.52
C LEU A 208 19.38 5.17 14.05
N ALA A 209 20.58 5.06 14.61
CA ALA A 209 20.81 5.07 16.05
C ALA A 209 22.07 5.88 16.39
N LYS A 210 22.10 6.40 17.62
CA LYS A 210 23.33 6.80 18.33
C LYS A 210 23.48 5.85 19.52
N GLU A 211 23.20 6.31 20.74
CA GLU A 211 23.07 5.44 21.91
C GLU A 211 21.79 4.60 21.83
N ASN A 212 20.71 5.19 21.32
CA ASN A 212 19.43 4.52 21.10
C ASN A 212 18.96 4.73 19.64
N ILE A 213 18.04 3.88 19.19
CA ILE A 213 17.34 4.08 17.90
C ILE A 213 16.48 5.33 18.01
N PHE A 214 16.68 6.28 17.09
CA PHE A 214 15.92 7.54 17.05
C PHE A 214 15.18 7.75 15.73
N PHE A 215 15.53 6.98 14.69
CA PHE A 215 14.87 7.08 13.40
C PHE A 215 14.61 5.70 12.81
N ASP A 216 13.36 5.24 12.90
CA ASP A 216 12.88 3.99 12.33
C ASP A 216 11.87 4.24 11.20
N LYS A 217 11.26 3.16 10.70
CA LYS A 217 10.20 3.22 9.69
C LYS A 217 9.02 4.09 10.13
N ARG A 218 8.66 4.12 11.42
CA ARG A 218 7.54 4.92 11.93
C ARG A 218 7.91 6.41 11.99
N ALA A 219 9.13 6.74 12.42
CA ALA A 219 9.66 8.10 12.39
C ALA A 219 9.72 8.66 10.97
N LYS A 220 10.23 7.87 10.01
CA LYS A 220 10.20 8.17 8.58
C LYS A 220 8.79 8.50 8.10
N MET A 221 7.84 7.60 8.39
CA MET A 221 6.45 7.77 7.98
C MET A 221 5.82 9.02 8.60
N LEU A 222 6.13 9.32 9.87
CA LEU A 222 5.67 10.53 10.54
C LEU A 222 6.16 11.80 9.81
N LEU A 223 7.44 11.88 9.45
CA LEU A 223 7.97 13.05 8.74
C LEU A 223 7.35 13.19 7.34
N LEU A 224 7.21 12.08 6.60
CA LEU A 224 6.52 12.07 5.29
C LEU A 224 5.09 12.58 5.41
N MET A 225 4.36 12.16 6.44
CA MET A 225 2.97 12.60 6.65
C MET A 225 2.87 14.04 7.16
N ILE A 226 3.85 14.54 7.92
CA ILE A 226 3.89 15.97 8.31
C ILE A 226 4.15 16.83 7.08
N GLU A 227 5.07 16.43 6.20
CA GLU A 227 5.32 17.13 4.94
C GLU A 227 4.07 17.15 4.07
N ASP A 228 3.31 16.06 4.04
CA ASP A 228 2.10 15.95 3.23
C ASP A 228 0.89 16.75 3.78
N THR A 229 0.71 16.70 5.10
CA THR A 229 -0.49 17.26 5.75
C THR A 229 -0.27 18.64 6.35
N HIS A 230 0.98 19.08 6.45
CA HIS A 230 1.42 20.27 7.18
C HIS A 230 0.88 20.32 8.62
N SER A 231 0.71 19.15 9.25
CA SER A 231 0.09 18.99 10.57
C SER A 231 0.54 17.70 11.25
N VAL A 232 1.05 17.78 12.49
CA VAL A 232 1.35 16.57 13.28
C VAL A 232 0.07 15.78 13.57
N ARG A 233 -1.04 16.46 13.85
CA ARG A 233 -2.34 15.80 14.10
C ARG A 233 -2.90 15.15 12.82
N GLY A 234 -2.76 15.83 11.68
CA GLY A 234 -3.09 15.27 10.37
C GLY A 234 -2.28 14.00 10.09
N ALA A 235 -0.97 14.07 10.30
CA ALA A 235 -0.06 12.94 10.14
C ALA A 235 -0.45 11.75 11.03
N CYS A 236 -0.73 12.00 12.31
CA CYS A 236 -1.20 10.98 13.25
C CYS A 236 -2.45 10.23 12.75
N LYS A 237 -3.46 10.96 12.20
CA LYS A 237 -4.67 10.36 11.63
C LYS A 237 -4.35 9.45 10.43
N ARG A 238 -3.38 9.83 9.59
CA ARG A 238 -2.99 9.09 8.38
C ARG A 238 -2.18 7.83 8.63
N MET A 239 -1.56 7.68 9.80
CA MET A 239 -0.70 6.53 10.12
C MET A 239 -1.14 5.76 11.38
N ALA A 240 -2.33 6.05 11.90
CA ALA A 240 -2.88 5.43 13.12
C ALA A 240 -1.93 5.55 14.34
N MET A 241 -1.34 6.72 14.53
CA MET A 241 -0.44 7.03 15.65
C MET A 241 -1.12 8.00 16.61
N SER A 242 -0.86 7.87 17.92
CA SER A 242 -1.33 8.86 18.90
C SER A 242 -0.50 10.14 18.84
N TYR A 243 -1.15 11.28 19.10
CA TYR A 243 -0.50 12.60 19.08
C TYR A 243 0.69 12.70 20.04
N SER A 244 0.56 12.16 21.25
CA SER A 244 1.66 12.15 22.23
C SER A 244 2.83 11.29 21.77
N LYS A 245 2.57 10.13 21.15
CA LYS A 245 3.63 9.27 20.60
C LYS A 245 4.38 9.97 19.46
N ALA A 246 3.67 10.71 18.61
CA ALA A 246 4.30 11.49 17.55
C ALA A 246 5.25 12.56 18.11
N TRP A 247 4.84 13.30 19.13
CA TRP A 247 5.72 14.28 19.77
C TRP A 247 6.91 13.64 20.48
N ASN A 248 6.74 12.50 21.13
CA ASN A 248 7.87 11.77 21.71
C ASN A 248 8.89 11.39 20.64
N VAL A 249 8.41 10.86 19.49
CA VAL A 249 9.28 10.52 18.35
C VAL A 249 10.01 11.76 17.83
N LEU A 250 9.31 12.89 17.63
CA LEU A 250 9.93 14.14 17.16
C LEU A 250 10.97 14.68 18.15
N ASN A 251 10.63 14.74 19.45
CA ASN A 251 11.53 15.26 20.48
C ASN A 251 12.79 14.40 20.61
N THR A 252 12.65 13.07 20.59
CA THR A 252 13.80 12.15 20.58
C THR A 252 14.67 12.37 19.34
N MET A 253 14.06 12.53 18.17
CA MET A 253 14.79 12.84 16.93
C MET A 253 15.59 14.15 17.06
N GLU A 254 14.96 15.22 17.53
CA GLU A 254 15.58 16.55 17.66
C GLU A 254 16.71 16.56 18.68
N GLN A 255 16.53 15.86 19.81
CA GLN A 255 17.58 15.69 20.82
C GLN A 255 18.80 14.95 20.23
N GLU A 256 18.57 13.87 19.50
CA GLU A 256 19.65 13.05 18.92
C GLU A 256 20.30 13.75 17.73
N LEU A 257 19.56 14.53 16.94
CA LEU A 257 20.09 15.26 15.79
C LEU A 257 20.76 16.58 16.16
N GLY A 258 20.38 17.19 17.30
CA GLY A 258 20.90 18.49 17.75
C GLY A 258 20.31 19.68 16.99
N PHE A 259 19.20 19.50 16.28
CA PHE A 259 18.50 20.55 15.55
C PHE A 259 16.99 20.29 15.49
N PRO A 260 16.16 21.35 15.33
CA PRO A 260 14.72 21.18 15.15
C PRO A 260 14.41 20.50 13.82
N VAL A 261 13.66 19.40 13.85
CA VAL A 261 13.22 18.64 12.68
C VAL A 261 11.93 19.24 12.13
N VAL A 262 11.12 19.88 12.98
CA VAL A 262 9.87 20.54 12.60
C VAL A 262 9.81 21.99 13.06
N GLU A 263 9.10 22.82 12.30
CA GLU A 263 8.80 24.20 12.63
C GLU A 263 7.29 24.41 12.76
N ARG A 264 6.88 25.13 13.81
CA ARG A 264 5.46 25.43 14.08
C ARG A 264 5.13 26.86 13.69
N GLN A 265 4.14 27.02 12.83
CA GLN A 265 3.52 28.32 12.56
C GLN A 265 2.28 28.47 13.43
N HIS A 266 2.30 29.43 14.35
CA HIS A 266 1.13 29.74 15.18
C HIS A 266 0.00 30.29 14.31
N GLY A 267 -1.17 29.67 14.38
CA GLY A 267 -2.36 30.07 13.64
C GLY A 267 -3.56 30.21 14.57
N GLY A 268 -4.45 31.16 14.26
CA GLY A 268 -5.70 31.41 14.98
C GLY A 268 -6.75 30.29 14.79
N LYS A 269 -8.02 30.63 14.52
CA LYS A 269 -9.16 29.68 14.50
C LYS A 269 -9.02 28.41 13.64
N ALA A 270 -8.09 28.37 12.68
CA ALA A 270 -7.82 27.21 11.81
C ALA A 270 -6.75 26.22 12.37
N GLY A 271 -6.17 26.51 13.53
CA GLY A 271 -5.10 25.70 14.14
C GLY A 271 -3.70 26.06 13.65
N GLY A 272 -2.69 25.72 14.45
CA GLY A 272 -1.28 25.88 14.07
C GLY A 272 -0.86 24.88 12.99
N LYS A 273 -0.03 25.32 12.05
CA LYS A 273 0.57 24.45 11.02
C LYS A 273 1.94 23.97 11.48
N THR A 274 2.34 22.81 11.00
CA THR A 274 3.68 22.25 11.27
C THR A 274 4.30 21.78 9.97
N TYR A 275 5.50 22.24 9.69
CA TYR A 275 6.27 21.88 8.51
C TYR A 275 7.57 21.22 8.94
N LEU A 276 8.18 20.41 8.06
CA LEU A 276 9.57 20.02 8.25
C LEU A 276 10.45 21.28 8.13
N SER A 277 11.37 21.43 9.07
CA SER A 277 12.45 22.42 8.94
C SER A 277 13.29 22.12 7.71
N GLU A 278 14.10 23.08 7.25
CA GLU A 278 15.02 22.82 6.14
C GLU A 278 15.95 21.64 6.43
N GLN A 279 16.46 21.56 7.66
CA GLN A 279 17.36 20.48 8.09
C GLN A 279 16.62 19.14 8.22
N GLY A 280 15.40 19.15 8.76
CA GLY A 280 14.54 17.96 8.83
C GLY A 280 14.22 17.39 7.45
N ARG A 281 13.90 18.24 6.47
CA ARG A 281 13.66 17.83 5.08
C ARG A 281 14.93 17.27 4.42
N ARG A 282 16.08 17.92 4.62
CA ARG A 282 17.37 17.42 4.13
C ARG A 282 17.71 16.05 4.71
N PHE A 283 17.54 15.88 6.02
CA PHE A 283 17.76 14.60 6.71
C PHE A 283 16.84 13.50 6.20
N LEU A 284 15.53 13.77 6.07
CA LEU A 284 14.57 12.81 5.51
C LEU A 284 14.98 12.37 4.10
N ASN A 285 15.37 13.31 3.24
CA ASN A 285 15.80 12.99 1.87
C ASN A 285 17.08 12.14 1.85
N GLN A 286 18.05 12.41 2.73
CA GLN A 286 19.26 11.58 2.85
C GLN A 286 18.91 10.15 3.28
N TYR A 287 18.04 10.00 4.28
CA TYR A 287 17.57 8.68 4.71
C TYR A 287 16.85 7.95 3.58
N LEU A 288 15.93 8.60 2.85
CA LEU A 288 15.19 7.97 1.75
C LEU A 288 16.13 7.47 0.65
N ASN A 289 17.15 8.26 0.29
CA ASN A 289 18.16 7.84 -0.68
C ASN A 289 18.96 6.62 -0.19
N PHE A 290 19.38 6.64 1.07
CA PHE A 290 20.08 5.53 1.70
C PHE A 290 19.22 4.25 1.76
N GLU A 291 17.98 4.36 2.25
CA GLU A 291 17.02 3.25 2.36
C GLU A 291 16.76 2.61 0.99
N ASN A 292 16.54 3.43 -0.05
CA ASN A 292 16.30 2.95 -1.41
C ASN A 292 17.52 2.21 -1.98
N SER A 293 18.73 2.72 -1.77
CA SER A 293 19.96 2.08 -2.24
C SER A 293 20.16 0.68 -1.62
N ILE A 294 19.88 0.54 -0.31
CA ILE A 294 19.98 -0.76 0.38
C ILE A 294 18.89 -1.71 -0.09
N LYS A 295 17.64 -1.24 -0.20
CA LYS A 295 16.52 -2.07 -0.67
C LYS A 295 16.80 -2.63 -2.07
N GLN A 296 17.33 -1.81 -2.98
CA GLN A 296 17.68 -2.25 -4.32
C GLN A 296 18.81 -3.29 -4.30
N PHE A 297 19.89 -3.02 -3.55
CA PHE A 297 21.00 -3.96 -3.41
C PHE A 297 20.54 -5.31 -2.83
N ALA A 298 19.79 -5.27 -1.73
CA ALA A 298 19.32 -6.47 -1.07
C ALA A 298 18.32 -7.27 -1.93
N LYS A 299 17.45 -6.61 -2.69
CA LYS A 299 16.55 -7.27 -3.65
C LYS A 299 17.36 -8.05 -4.70
N GLN A 300 18.35 -7.41 -5.31
CA GLN A 300 19.22 -8.06 -6.30
C GLN A 300 19.95 -9.27 -5.69
N ARG A 301 20.53 -9.11 -4.48
CA ARG A 301 21.23 -10.20 -3.80
C ARG A 301 20.30 -11.34 -3.41
N PHE A 302 19.07 -11.03 -2.99
CA PHE A 302 18.07 -12.03 -2.67
C PHE A 302 17.70 -12.85 -3.91
N GLU A 303 17.43 -12.19 -5.04
CA GLU A 303 17.19 -12.86 -6.31
C GLU A 303 18.40 -13.73 -6.70
N GLU A 304 19.62 -13.22 -6.65
CA GLU A 304 20.82 -14.02 -6.99
C GLU A 304 21.00 -15.27 -6.11
N ILE A 305 20.68 -15.20 -4.82
CA ILE A 305 20.89 -16.30 -3.86
C ILE A 305 19.72 -17.30 -3.87
N PHE A 306 18.47 -16.81 -3.99
CA PHE A 306 17.27 -17.61 -3.80
C PHE A 306 16.51 -17.94 -5.09
N SER A 307 16.95 -17.48 -6.27
CA SER A 307 16.33 -17.82 -7.57
C SER A 307 16.60 -19.24 -8.06
N ASN A 308 17.42 -20.03 -7.37
CA ASN A 308 17.62 -21.44 -7.72
C ASN A 308 16.67 -22.34 -6.90
N PRO A 309 15.55 -22.83 -7.48
CA PRO A 309 14.54 -23.59 -6.74
C PRO A 309 15.07 -24.90 -6.14
N LEU A 310 16.15 -25.47 -6.70
CA LEU A 310 16.80 -26.67 -6.15
C LEU A 310 17.43 -26.42 -4.78
N GLN A 311 18.01 -25.24 -4.55
CA GLN A 311 18.62 -24.89 -3.26
C GLN A 311 17.57 -24.55 -2.19
N LEU A 312 16.40 -24.03 -2.60
CA LEU A 312 15.34 -23.67 -1.66
C LEU A 312 14.54 -24.91 -1.19
N HIS A 313 14.29 -25.88 -2.07
CA HIS A 313 13.65 -27.15 -1.66
C HIS A 313 14.56 -27.97 -0.74
N GLU A 314 15.85 -28.10 -1.03
CA GLU A 314 16.78 -28.81 -0.13
C GLU A 314 16.83 -28.22 1.29
N VAL A 315 16.70 -26.89 1.44
CA VAL A 315 16.73 -26.20 2.74
C VAL A 315 15.38 -26.23 3.46
N LEU A 316 14.26 -26.15 2.73
CA LEU A 316 12.92 -26.18 3.34
C LEU A 316 12.45 -27.60 3.67
N ASP A 317 12.85 -28.61 2.90
CA ASP A 317 12.51 -30.01 3.16
C ASP A 317 13.38 -30.63 4.27
N SER A 318 14.62 -30.15 4.46
CA SER A 318 15.49 -30.62 5.55
C SER A 318 15.02 -30.17 6.95
N GLN A 319 14.18 -29.13 7.06
CA GLN A 319 13.54 -28.79 8.35
C GLN A 319 12.36 -29.69 8.71
N ASN A 320 11.70 -30.31 7.73
CA ASN A 320 10.60 -31.26 7.98
C ASN A 320 11.06 -32.65 8.40
N GLN A 321 12.34 -33.01 8.21
CA GLN A 321 12.90 -34.29 8.66
C GLN A 321 13.49 -34.24 10.09
N CYS A 322 13.71 -33.06 10.67
CA CYS A 322 14.21 -32.93 12.06
C CYS A 322 13.10 -32.86 13.13
N SER A 323 11.83 -32.99 12.73
CA SER A 323 10.67 -32.92 13.65
C SER A 323 9.86 -34.23 13.72
N GLN A 324 10.45 -35.37 13.34
CA GLN A 324 9.85 -36.71 13.53
C GLN A 324 10.64 -37.55 14.53
#